data_AF-A0A2Z6QL81-F1
#
_entry.id   AF-A0A2Z6QL81-F1
#
_cell.length_a   1.000
_cell.length_b   1.000
_cell.length_c   1.000
_cell.angle_alpha   90.00
_cell.angle_beta   90.00
_cell.angle_gamma   90.00
#
_symmetry.space_group_name_H-M   'P 1'
#
loop_
_entity.id
_entity.type
_entity.pdbx_description
1 polymer ?
#
loop_
_entity_poly.entity_id
_entity_poly.type
_entity_poly.pdbx_seq_one_letter_code
_entity_poly.pdbx_strand_id
1 'polypeptide(L)'
;MMKYKSYDNKIIFESSDYDLDKDERRVKYEKYDIIICGKCNEKFYRDWHCRKCYKNETDEEKNRMLHGRCKGCSQVMKIHLWCSSCNSKRFQRDFIKWTSGNADINNLIKDIQMAANSKHILEWIPYDKFTDVNMLDSGGFAKVYSATWKDGRIEKWDYESNNWKRSGSFRVALKVLNDSKDISEDFLNELKFLKKFPTSYYSTYIVECFGITQESSTLNYALVLKLKDCSLRSYLDKNYSSLTLKDKLDIISKICMGLDCIHNHNLIHRDLHLGNILCSNSDNKKLDISISDFGFCKPAFETSDPSEKKKIFGVLPYMAPEVWVGKEYTKKSDIYSFGIIINEIISGSRPFHNIPHDYHLAIDICRGSRPKIRPETPKALKDLINKCLDAASEDRPNTYQIFTMLQDFMYTKNDRGSYDFKKHTAQYEELKGSSHIAAIIITKDSPSGTREDVSRMSCNSKLLNFQNMLPSPINSHSFICNTDTDEDENTNISVHSMCTDCKINDFD
;
A
#
# COMPACT_ATOMS: atom_id res chain seq x y z
N MET A 1 -15.85 30.21 56.21
CA MET A 1 -16.65 29.01 55.89
C MET A 1 -17.14 29.13 54.44
N MET A 2 -16.37 28.65 53.47
CA MET A 2 -16.80 28.50 52.07
C MET A 2 -16.72 27.02 51.74
N LYS A 3 -17.89 26.36 51.70
CA LYS A 3 -18.02 24.97 51.27
C LYS A 3 -17.85 24.93 49.76
N TYR A 4 -16.71 24.47 49.26
CA TYR A 4 -16.63 23.94 47.89
C TYR A 4 -17.41 22.61 47.86
N LYS A 5 -18.70 22.68 47.54
CA LYS A 5 -19.48 21.52 47.11
C LYS A 5 -19.09 21.22 45.66
N SER A 6 -18.04 20.41 45.48
CA SER A 6 -17.80 19.70 44.22
C SER A 6 -18.85 18.61 44.09
N TYR A 7 -20.03 18.94 43.59
CA TYR A 7 -20.97 17.91 43.15
C TYR A 7 -20.48 17.40 41.81
N ASP A 8 -19.80 16.25 41.78
CA ASP A 8 -19.62 15.52 40.52
C ASP A 8 -21.02 15.31 39.91
N ASN A 9 -21.27 15.90 38.74
CA ASN A 9 -22.58 15.80 38.11
C ASN A 9 -22.74 14.37 37.59
N LYS A 10 -23.51 13.55 38.32
CA LYS A 10 -23.74 12.13 38.05
C LYS A 10 -25.05 11.92 37.31
N ILE A 11 -25.06 10.96 36.39
CA ILE A 11 -26.28 10.52 35.71
C ILE A 11 -26.32 8.99 35.55
N ILE A 12 -27.53 8.45 35.53
CA ILE A 12 -27.79 7.04 35.21
C ILE A 12 -27.94 6.90 33.69
N PHE A 13 -27.25 5.91 33.14
CA PHE A 13 -27.39 5.47 31.75
C PHE A 13 -28.41 4.33 31.69
N GLU A 14 -29.53 4.56 31.01
CA GLU A 14 -30.60 3.59 30.86
C GLU A 14 -30.28 2.61 29.73
N SER A 15 -30.76 1.37 29.80
CA SER A 15 -30.50 0.38 28.73
C SER A 15 -31.17 0.77 27.41
N SER A 16 -32.24 1.56 27.44
CA SER A 16 -32.87 2.15 26.25
C SER A 16 -31.99 3.18 25.55
N ASP A 17 -31.00 3.77 26.24
CA ASP A 17 -30.07 4.73 25.64
C ASP A 17 -29.11 4.07 24.65
N TYR A 18 -29.04 2.74 24.62
CA TYR A 18 -28.37 2.01 23.54
C TYR A 18 -29.13 2.03 22.21
N ASP A 19 -30.36 2.53 22.15
CA ASP A 19 -31.03 2.79 20.86
C ASP A 19 -30.47 4.06 20.17
N LEU A 20 -29.87 4.98 20.95
CA LEU A 20 -29.17 6.15 20.44
C LEU A 20 -27.82 5.75 19.85
N ASP A 21 -27.42 6.44 18.78
CA ASP A 21 -26.07 6.28 18.25
C ASP A 21 -25.02 6.90 19.21
N LYS A 22 -23.73 6.64 18.93
CA LYS A 22 -22.63 7.09 19.79
C LYS A 22 -22.49 8.62 19.85
N ASP A 23 -22.78 9.34 18.76
CA ASP A 23 -22.69 10.80 18.72
C ASP A 23 -23.83 11.41 19.55
N GLU A 24 -25.03 10.85 19.45
CA GLU A 24 -26.19 11.26 20.25
C GLU A 24 -25.97 11.02 21.73
N ARG A 25 -25.43 9.85 22.10
CA ARG A 25 -25.05 9.57 23.49
C ARG A 25 -23.99 10.54 23.99
N ARG A 26 -22.97 10.84 23.18
CA ARG A 26 -21.96 11.85 23.53
C ARG A 26 -22.64 13.17 23.85
N VAL A 27 -23.49 13.70 22.98
CA VAL A 27 -24.21 14.97 23.20
C VAL A 27 -25.13 14.90 24.42
N LYS A 28 -25.85 13.78 24.61
CA LYS A 28 -26.74 13.59 25.77
C LYS A 28 -26.00 13.64 27.10
N TYR A 29 -24.79 13.09 27.15
CA TYR A 29 -24.03 12.92 28.39
C TYR A 29 -22.81 13.83 28.56
N GLU A 30 -22.46 14.68 27.60
CA GLU A 30 -21.24 15.48 27.61
C GLU A 30 -21.10 16.41 28.84
N LYS A 31 -22.22 16.82 29.43
CA LYS A 31 -22.27 17.71 30.60
C LYS A 31 -22.14 17.01 31.97
N TYR A 32 -21.99 15.68 31.97
CA TYR A 32 -21.92 14.88 33.20
C TYR A 32 -20.50 14.34 33.41
N ASP A 33 -20.02 14.46 34.63
CA ASP A 33 -18.67 14.01 35.01
C ASP A 33 -18.62 12.49 35.17
N ILE A 34 -19.71 11.87 35.60
CA ILE A 34 -19.80 10.44 35.88
C ILE A 34 -21.09 9.87 35.30
N ILE A 35 -20.95 8.85 34.45
CA ILE A 35 -22.07 8.06 33.95
C ILE A 35 -22.09 6.71 34.67
N ILE A 36 -23.23 6.35 35.26
CA ILE A 36 -23.43 5.10 35.99
C ILE A 36 -24.33 4.20 35.16
N CYS A 37 -23.89 2.98 34.87
CA CYS A 37 -24.71 2.01 34.15
C CYS A 37 -25.90 1.58 35.01
N GLY A 38 -27.14 1.85 34.58
CA GLY A 38 -28.35 1.45 35.31
C GLY A 38 -28.52 -0.07 35.48
N LYS A 39 -27.87 -0.88 34.65
CA LYS A 39 -27.93 -2.36 34.71
C LYS A 39 -26.98 -2.97 35.76
N CYS A 40 -25.78 -2.41 35.93
CA CYS A 40 -24.73 -3.04 36.76
C CYS A 40 -24.03 -2.10 37.75
N ASN A 41 -24.47 -0.84 37.83
CA ASN A 41 -23.93 0.22 38.70
C ASN A 41 -22.44 0.56 38.50
N GLU A 42 -21.83 0.07 37.42
CA GLU A 42 -20.45 0.45 37.05
C GLU A 42 -20.38 1.87 36.49
N LYS A 43 -19.29 2.58 36.82
CA LYS A 43 -19.02 3.93 36.30
C LYS A 43 -18.22 3.86 35.00
N PHE A 44 -18.54 4.72 34.03
CA PHE A 44 -17.78 4.90 32.80
C PHE A 44 -17.86 6.35 32.30
N TYR A 45 -16.90 6.77 31.45
CA TYR A 45 -16.64 8.20 31.23
C TYR A 45 -16.56 8.63 29.76
N ARG A 46 -16.18 7.72 28.85
CA ARG A 46 -15.90 8.08 27.43
C ARG A 46 -16.15 6.98 26.41
N ASP A 47 -16.43 5.77 26.87
CA ASP A 47 -16.74 4.65 25.98
C ASP A 47 -18.18 4.75 25.44
N TRP A 48 -19.01 5.56 26.10
CA TRP A 48 -20.45 5.74 25.85
C TRP A 48 -21.25 4.42 25.90
N HIS A 49 -20.65 3.37 26.43
CA HIS A 49 -21.27 2.08 26.74
C HIS A 49 -20.57 1.45 27.94
N CYS A 50 -21.28 0.57 28.65
CA CYS A 50 -20.70 -0.17 29.77
C CYS A 50 -19.89 -1.39 29.27
N ARG A 51 -18.56 -1.36 29.47
CA ARG A 51 -17.67 -2.47 29.08
C ARG A 51 -17.98 -3.79 29.78
N LYS A 52 -18.43 -3.75 31.04
CA LYS A 52 -18.76 -4.95 31.81
C LYS A 52 -19.98 -5.66 31.23
N CYS A 53 -21.06 -4.92 30.97
CA CYS A 53 -22.23 -5.48 30.29
C CYS A 53 -21.85 -5.98 28.90
N TYR A 54 -21.15 -5.16 28.11
CA TYR A 54 -20.79 -5.47 26.72
C TYR A 54 -20.12 -6.85 26.54
N LYS A 55 -19.22 -7.24 27.44
CA LYS A 55 -18.52 -8.53 27.34
C LYS A 55 -19.44 -9.75 27.39
N ASN A 56 -20.59 -9.62 28.07
CA ASN A 56 -21.51 -10.73 28.35
C ASN A 56 -22.75 -10.72 27.44
N GLU A 57 -22.83 -9.83 26.46
CA GLU A 57 -23.97 -9.71 25.54
C GLU A 57 -23.76 -10.48 24.22
N THR A 58 -24.87 -10.72 23.52
CA THR A 58 -24.88 -11.28 22.15
C THR A 58 -24.26 -10.31 21.14
N ASP A 59 -23.84 -10.80 19.97
CA ASP A 59 -23.27 -9.92 18.93
C ASP A 59 -24.26 -8.86 18.43
N GLU A 60 -25.55 -9.17 18.38
CA GLU A 60 -26.59 -8.20 18.03
C GLU A 60 -26.69 -7.08 19.07
N GLU A 61 -26.75 -7.43 20.36
CA GLU A 61 -26.82 -6.43 21.42
C GLU A 61 -25.50 -5.65 21.53
N LYS A 62 -24.35 -6.27 21.33
CA LYS A 62 -23.05 -5.57 21.20
C LYS A 62 -23.07 -4.53 20.09
N ASN A 63 -23.65 -4.85 18.93
CA ASN A 63 -23.80 -3.90 17.83
C ASN A 63 -24.73 -2.74 18.22
N ARG A 64 -25.86 -3.02 18.86
CA ARG A 64 -26.76 -2.00 19.40
C ARG A 64 -26.03 -1.09 20.39
N MET A 65 -25.31 -1.67 21.35
CA MET A 65 -24.50 -0.93 22.31
C MET A 65 -23.42 -0.07 21.66
N LEU A 66 -22.82 -0.48 20.55
CA LEU A 66 -21.77 0.29 19.88
C LEU A 66 -22.30 1.33 18.89
N HIS A 67 -23.42 1.06 18.24
CA HIS A 67 -23.84 1.80 17.05
C HIS A 67 -25.25 2.38 17.13
N GLY A 68 -26.13 1.86 17.97
CA GLY A 68 -27.52 2.30 18.08
C GLY A 68 -28.47 1.62 17.09
N ARG A 69 -29.70 2.11 17.04
CA ARG A 69 -30.71 1.72 16.05
C ARG A 69 -30.82 2.77 14.96
N CYS A 70 -31.10 2.32 13.74
CA CYS A 70 -31.36 3.22 12.62
C CYS A 70 -32.66 4.00 12.83
N LYS A 71 -32.62 5.33 12.77
CA LYS A 71 -33.81 6.19 12.87
C LYS A 71 -34.88 5.93 11.81
N GLY A 72 -34.49 5.42 10.63
CA GLY A 72 -35.41 5.19 9.52
C GLY A 72 -36.13 3.84 9.56
N CYS A 73 -35.56 2.80 10.15
CA CYS A 73 -36.13 1.45 10.12
C CYS A 73 -36.07 0.70 11.46
N SER A 74 -35.56 1.34 12.51
CA SER A 74 -35.40 0.81 13.88
C SER A 74 -34.55 -0.46 14.01
N GLN A 75 -33.90 -0.89 12.93
CA GLN A 75 -32.97 -2.03 12.95
C GLN A 75 -31.66 -1.65 13.63
N VAL A 76 -31.06 -2.61 14.32
CA VAL A 76 -29.74 -2.46 14.95
C VAL A 76 -28.68 -2.21 13.87
N MET A 77 -27.89 -1.15 14.04
CA MET A 77 -26.81 -0.84 13.10
C MET A 77 -25.59 -1.70 13.39
N LYS A 78 -24.96 -2.25 12.34
CA LYS A 78 -23.67 -2.96 12.45
C LYS A 78 -22.47 -2.04 12.29
N ILE A 79 -22.71 -0.81 11.83
CA ILE A 79 -21.69 0.17 11.49
C ILE A 79 -22.19 1.51 11.98
N HIS A 80 -21.32 2.24 12.69
CA HIS A 80 -21.68 3.53 13.25
C HIS A 80 -22.15 4.49 12.17
N LEU A 81 -23.33 5.12 12.38
CA LEU A 81 -23.96 6.09 11.48
C LEU A 81 -24.34 5.54 10.09
N TRP A 82 -24.40 4.22 9.93
CA TRP A 82 -24.69 3.58 8.65
C TRP A 82 -25.67 2.43 8.76
N CYS A 83 -26.80 2.57 8.08
CA CYS A 83 -27.80 1.52 7.93
C CYS A 83 -27.81 1.03 6.50
N SER A 84 -27.27 -0.17 6.25
CA SER A 84 -27.15 -0.73 4.90
C SER A 84 -28.49 -0.83 4.18
N SER A 85 -29.56 -1.26 4.87
CA SER A 85 -30.88 -1.40 4.25
C SER A 85 -31.51 -0.07 3.84
N CYS A 86 -31.43 0.96 4.69
CA CYS A 86 -31.92 2.29 4.35
C CYS A 86 -31.06 2.96 3.29
N ASN A 87 -29.73 2.87 3.41
CA ASN A 87 -28.80 3.52 2.49
C ASN A 87 -28.82 2.90 1.09
N SER A 88 -28.97 1.58 0.98
CA SER A 88 -29.18 0.90 -0.30
C SER A 88 -30.42 1.45 -1.04
N LYS A 89 -31.56 1.60 -0.35
CA LYS A 89 -32.76 2.20 -0.94
C LYS A 89 -32.57 3.68 -1.34
N ARG A 90 -31.80 4.43 -0.55
CA ARG A 90 -31.47 5.84 -0.84
C ARG A 90 -30.61 5.95 -2.10
N PHE A 91 -29.60 5.10 -2.26
CA PHE A 91 -28.79 5.05 -3.48
C PHE A 91 -29.63 4.68 -4.70
N GLN A 92 -30.51 3.69 -4.60
CA GLN A 92 -31.41 3.33 -5.70
C GLN A 92 -32.24 4.50 -6.22
N ARG A 93 -32.73 5.35 -5.32
CA ARG A 93 -33.45 6.58 -5.68
C ARG A 93 -32.56 7.58 -6.43
N ASP A 94 -31.27 7.61 -6.14
CA ASP A 94 -30.31 8.54 -6.75
C ASP A 94 -29.72 8.03 -8.07
N PHE A 95 -29.88 6.75 -8.42
CA PHE A 95 -29.35 6.16 -9.66
C PHE A 95 -29.83 6.85 -10.94
N ILE A 96 -31.02 7.46 -10.92
CA ILE A 96 -31.56 8.23 -12.06
C ILE A 96 -30.80 9.54 -12.32
N LYS A 97 -30.03 10.04 -11.35
CA LYS A 97 -29.31 11.32 -11.44
C LYS A 97 -27.97 11.22 -12.16
N TRP A 98 -27.54 10.02 -12.55
CA TRP A 98 -26.17 9.80 -13.02
C TRP A 98 -26.02 10.05 -14.51
N THR A 99 -24.89 10.66 -14.86
CA THR A 99 -24.64 11.24 -16.18
C THR A 99 -23.41 10.66 -16.88
N SER A 100 -22.89 9.52 -16.42
CA SER A 100 -21.65 8.95 -16.98
C SER A 100 -21.75 8.61 -18.46
N GLY A 101 -22.96 8.42 -18.99
CA GLY A 101 -23.17 7.99 -20.37
C GLY A 101 -22.69 6.56 -20.66
N ASN A 102 -22.14 5.84 -19.68
CA ASN A 102 -21.58 4.50 -19.85
C ASN A 102 -22.27 3.47 -18.94
N ALA A 103 -22.83 2.43 -19.54
CA ALA A 103 -23.61 1.41 -18.84
C ALA A 103 -22.73 0.56 -17.89
N ASP A 104 -21.50 0.24 -18.28
CA ASP A 104 -20.61 -0.62 -17.49
C ASP A 104 -20.15 0.07 -16.20
N ILE A 105 -19.77 1.36 -16.28
CA ILE A 105 -19.49 2.18 -15.11
C ILE A 105 -20.72 2.27 -14.22
N ASN A 106 -21.88 2.56 -14.79
CA ASN A 106 -23.10 2.70 -14.02
C ASN A 106 -23.44 1.41 -13.26
N ASN A 107 -23.35 0.26 -13.92
CA ASN A 107 -23.61 -1.03 -13.29
C ASN A 107 -22.59 -1.33 -12.19
N LEU A 108 -21.31 -1.09 -12.45
CA LEU A 108 -20.24 -1.29 -11.46
C LEU A 108 -20.45 -0.43 -10.20
N ILE A 109 -20.72 0.87 -10.36
CA ILE A 109 -20.95 1.76 -9.21
C ILE A 109 -22.24 1.35 -8.47
N LYS A 110 -23.31 0.99 -9.18
CA LYS A 110 -24.55 0.50 -8.55
C LYS A 110 -24.30 -0.75 -7.69
N ASP A 111 -23.61 -1.74 -8.23
CA ASP A 111 -23.30 -2.99 -7.53
C ASP A 111 -22.49 -2.72 -6.24
N ILE A 112 -21.49 -1.85 -6.34
CA ILE A 112 -20.67 -1.44 -5.20
C ILE A 112 -21.51 -0.71 -4.15
N GLN A 113 -22.33 0.27 -4.55
CA GLN A 113 -23.17 1.04 -3.63
C GLN A 113 -24.25 0.19 -2.95
N MET A 114 -24.77 -0.82 -3.65
CA MET A 114 -25.72 -1.79 -3.10
C MET A 114 -25.09 -2.66 -2.01
N ALA A 115 -23.81 -2.99 -2.14
CA ALA A 115 -23.03 -3.72 -1.13
C ALA A 115 -22.31 -2.79 -0.12
N ALA A 116 -22.42 -1.47 -0.27
CA ALA A 116 -21.56 -0.53 0.44
C ALA A 116 -21.80 -0.48 1.96
N ASN A 117 -20.69 -0.24 2.65
CA ASN A 117 -20.66 0.27 4.01
C ASN A 117 -20.14 1.72 4.03
N SER A 118 -20.23 2.40 5.18
CA SER A 118 -19.95 3.83 5.36
C SER A 118 -18.60 4.36 4.88
N LYS A 119 -17.66 3.49 4.51
CA LYS A 119 -16.29 3.85 4.13
C LYS A 119 -15.92 3.43 2.71
N HIS A 120 -16.81 2.75 1.99
CA HIS A 120 -16.53 2.18 0.66
C HIS A 120 -17.58 2.57 -0.36
N ILE A 121 -17.95 3.85 -0.36
CA ILE A 121 -18.86 4.37 -1.38
C ILE A 121 -18.02 4.74 -2.58
N LEU A 122 -18.35 4.18 -3.72
CA LEU A 122 -17.82 4.62 -5.01
C LEU A 122 -18.85 5.56 -5.65
N GLU A 123 -18.40 6.67 -6.20
CA GLU A 123 -19.29 7.68 -6.78
C GLU A 123 -18.92 8.00 -8.23
N TRP A 124 -19.94 8.26 -9.06
CA TRP A 124 -19.74 9.03 -10.28
C TRP A 124 -19.69 10.51 -9.91
N ILE A 125 -18.59 11.19 -10.23
CA ILE A 125 -18.36 12.58 -9.84
C ILE A 125 -18.27 13.44 -11.09
N PRO A 126 -19.25 14.33 -11.35
CA PRO A 126 -19.17 15.27 -12.45
C PRO A 126 -17.89 16.11 -12.39
N TYR A 127 -17.22 16.28 -13.53
CA TYR A 127 -15.87 16.87 -13.56
C TYR A 127 -15.84 18.35 -13.13
N ASP A 128 -16.94 19.07 -13.31
CA ASP A 128 -17.14 20.47 -12.87
C ASP A 128 -17.14 20.66 -11.33
N LYS A 129 -17.20 19.55 -10.58
CA LYS A 129 -17.03 19.52 -9.13
C LYS A 129 -15.56 19.63 -8.69
N PHE A 130 -14.62 19.52 -9.62
CA PHE A 130 -13.19 19.68 -9.36
C PHE A 130 -12.72 21.10 -9.74
N THR A 131 -11.92 21.70 -8.87
CA THR A 131 -11.18 22.95 -9.13
C THR A 131 -9.70 22.78 -8.80
N ASP A 132 -8.89 23.80 -9.10
CA ASP A 132 -7.45 23.83 -8.78
C ASP A 132 -6.71 22.60 -9.34
N VAL A 133 -7.07 22.21 -10.56
CA VAL A 133 -6.53 21.03 -11.23
C VAL A 133 -5.10 21.31 -11.68
N ASN A 134 -4.12 20.66 -11.05
CA ASN A 134 -2.69 20.85 -11.31
C ASN A 134 -2.02 19.51 -11.58
N MET A 135 -1.25 19.41 -12.66
CA MET A 135 -0.51 18.19 -13.00
C MET A 135 0.56 17.90 -11.93
N LEU A 136 0.59 16.66 -11.45
CA LEU A 136 1.58 16.16 -10.50
C LEU A 136 2.63 15.29 -11.20
N ASP A 137 2.18 14.42 -12.09
CA ASP A 137 3.03 13.43 -12.73
C ASP A 137 2.47 13.01 -14.10
N SER A 138 3.35 12.52 -14.97
CA SER A 138 3.03 11.99 -16.29
C SER A 138 3.87 10.75 -16.56
N GLY A 139 3.22 9.58 -16.52
CA GLY A 139 3.81 8.29 -16.86
C GLY A 139 3.45 7.82 -18.27
N GLY A 140 3.94 6.64 -18.63
CA GLY A 140 3.64 6.03 -19.94
C GLY A 140 2.17 5.65 -20.13
N PHE A 141 1.47 5.34 -19.04
CA PHE A 141 0.10 4.81 -19.07
C PHE A 141 -0.96 5.79 -18.54
N ALA A 142 -0.55 6.79 -17.76
CA ALA A 142 -1.47 7.70 -17.09
C ALA A 142 -0.83 9.06 -16.78
N LYS A 143 -1.67 10.08 -16.63
CA LYS A 143 -1.33 11.38 -16.05
C LYS A 143 -2.02 11.53 -14.71
N VAL A 144 -1.33 12.08 -13.72
CA VAL A 144 -1.88 12.29 -12.38
C VAL A 144 -1.96 13.79 -12.11
N TYR A 145 -3.13 14.24 -11.68
CA TYR A 145 -3.38 15.62 -11.28
C TYR A 145 -3.79 15.67 -9.82
N SER A 146 -3.50 16.77 -9.13
CA SER A 146 -4.19 17.13 -7.90
C SER A 146 -5.38 18.02 -8.22
N ALA A 147 -6.46 17.90 -7.45
CA ALA A 147 -7.62 18.76 -7.57
C ALA A 147 -8.31 18.96 -6.22
N THR A 148 -9.12 20.01 -6.10
CA THR A 148 -10.03 20.26 -4.99
C THR A 148 -11.42 19.73 -5.35
N TRP A 149 -11.95 18.76 -4.61
CA TRP A 149 -13.32 18.28 -4.77
C TRP A 149 -14.26 19.05 -3.86
N LYS A 150 -15.06 19.97 -4.44
CA LYS A 150 -15.88 20.95 -3.68
C LYS A 150 -16.82 20.33 -2.66
N ASP A 151 -17.50 19.25 -3.05
CA ASP A 151 -18.58 18.66 -2.27
C ASP A 151 -18.05 17.63 -1.25
N GLY A 152 -16.84 17.08 -1.45
CA GLY A 152 -16.26 16.04 -0.60
C GLY A 152 -16.82 14.64 -0.81
N ARG A 153 -16.55 13.67 0.07
CA ARG A 153 -17.14 12.31 -0.02
C ARG A 153 -18.41 12.21 0.82
N ILE A 154 -19.31 11.28 0.50
CA ILE A 154 -20.45 10.96 1.37
C ILE A 154 -19.95 10.41 2.71
N GLU A 155 -20.45 10.95 3.83
CA GLU A 155 -20.13 10.48 5.19
C GLU A 155 -21.28 9.67 5.80
N LYS A 156 -22.48 10.24 5.82
CA LYS A 156 -23.67 9.62 6.40
C LYS A 156 -24.94 10.23 5.85
N TRP A 157 -26.06 9.54 6.08
CA TRP A 157 -27.37 10.14 5.86
C TRP A 157 -27.71 11.12 6.98
N ASP A 158 -28.13 12.33 6.61
CA ASP A 158 -28.67 13.30 7.54
C ASP A 158 -30.20 13.25 7.52
N TYR A 159 -30.79 12.97 8.68
CA TYR A 159 -32.23 12.86 8.84
C TYR A 159 -32.93 14.21 8.94
N GLU A 160 -32.23 15.27 9.33
CA GLU A 160 -32.80 16.61 9.46
C GLU A 160 -32.96 17.26 8.08
N SER A 161 -31.90 17.24 7.27
CA SER A 161 -31.94 17.75 5.90
C SER A 161 -32.53 16.76 4.87
N ASN A 162 -32.76 15.51 5.28
CA ASN A 162 -33.18 14.40 4.41
C ASN A 162 -32.28 14.24 3.17
N ASN A 163 -30.97 14.40 3.35
CA ASN A 163 -29.97 14.35 2.30
C ASN A 163 -28.65 13.72 2.79
N TRP A 164 -27.73 13.44 1.87
CA TRP A 164 -26.39 12.96 2.20
C TRP A 164 -25.56 14.07 2.83
N LYS A 165 -25.07 13.84 4.05
CA LYS A 165 -24.01 14.65 4.65
C LYS A 165 -22.68 14.29 3.97
N ARG A 166 -21.96 15.30 3.51
CA ARG A 166 -20.67 15.14 2.83
C ARG A 166 -19.55 15.77 3.64
N SER A 167 -18.32 15.32 3.42
CA SER A 167 -17.14 15.75 4.19
C SER A 167 -16.77 17.21 3.98
N GLY A 168 -17.37 17.88 2.99
CA GLY A 168 -16.94 19.19 2.53
C GLY A 168 -15.67 19.12 1.69
N SER A 169 -15.26 20.28 1.19
CA SER A 169 -14.16 20.42 0.24
C SER A 169 -12.85 19.79 0.74
N PHE A 170 -12.24 18.92 -0.08
CA PHE A 170 -10.91 18.36 0.21
C PHE A 170 -10.14 18.02 -1.06
N ARG A 171 -8.81 17.87 -0.94
CA ARG A 171 -7.93 17.57 -2.07
C ARG A 171 -7.91 16.08 -2.42
N VAL A 172 -7.91 15.80 -3.71
CA VAL A 172 -7.87 14.46 -4.31
C VAL A 172 -6.80 14.38 -5.39
N ALA A 173 -6.42 13.15 -5.75
CA ALA A 173 -5.64 12.87 -6.94
C ALA A 173 -6.57 12.36 -8.04
N LEU A 174 -6.43 12.87 -9.26
CA LEU A 174 -7.11 12.41 -10.46
C LEU A 174 -6.10 11.64 -11.30
N LYS A 175 -6.20 10.30 -11.34
CA LYS A 175 -5.39 9.45 -12.23
C LYS A 175 -6.14 9.29 -13.55
N VAL A 176 -5.77 10.09 -14.54
CA VAL A 176 -6.32 10.08 -15.89
C VAL A 176 -5.57 9.03 -16.71
N LEU A 177 -6.25 8.00 -17.18
CA LEU A 177 -5.64 7.02 -18.07
C LEU A 177 -5.55 7.58 -19.50
N ASN A 178 -4.41 7.35 -20.15
CA ASN A 178 -4.23 7.75 -21.54
C ASN A 178 -5.19 6.95 -22.44
N ASP A 179 -5.74 7.62 -23.46
CA ASP A 179 -6.62 7.04 -24.48
C ASP A 179 -7.82 6.24 -23.94
N SER A 180 -8.31 6.62 -22.76
CA SER A 180 -9.41 5.92 -22.07
C SER A 180 -10.80 6.40 -22.47
N LYS A 181 -10.93 7.13 -23.59
CA LYS A 181 -12.23 7.52 -24.15
C LYS A 181 -13.14 6.29 -24.33
N ASP A 182 -12.56 5.19 -24.82
CA ASP A 182 -13.18 3.88 -24.81
C ASP A 182 -12.69 3.14 -23.56
N ILE A 183 -13.64 2.72 -22.70
CA ILE A 183 -13.29 2.06 -21.44
C ILE A 183 -12.59 0.75 -21.73
N SER A 184 -11.35 0.61 -21.25
CA SER A 184 -10.67 -0.68 -21.24
C SER A 184 -11.17 -1.54 -20.09
N GLU A 185 -11.14 -2.85 -20.30
CA GLU A 185 -11.39 -3.82 -19.23
C GLU A 185 -10.38 -3.65 -18.08
N ASP A 186 -9.13 -3.30 -18.42
CA ASP A 186 -8.06 -3.00 -17.46
C ASP A 186 -8.44 -1.86 -16.49
N PHE A 187 -9.08 -0.79 -16.97
CA PHE A 187 -9.54 0.31 -16.11
C PHE A 187 -10.60 -0.15 -15.12
N LEU A 188 -11.60 -0.90 -15.59
CA LEU A 188 -12.66 -1.42 -14.73
C LEU A 188 -12.09 -2.43 -13.73
N ASN A 189 -11.08 -3.21 -14.13
CA ASN A 189 -10.39 -4.16 -13.27
C ASN A 189 -9.61 -3.46 -12.16
N GLU A 190 -8.87 -2.39 -12.45
CA GLU A 190 -8.19 -1.57 -11.43
C GLU A 190 -9.20 -1.14 -10.35
N LEU A 191 -10.35 -0.62 -10.77
CA LEU A 191 -11.40 -0.20 -9.86
C LEU A 191 -12.01 -1.36 -9.06
N LYS A 192 -12.35 -2.46 -9.74
CA LYS A 192 -12.90 -3.67 -9.09
C LYS A 192 -11.94 -4.18 -8.01
N PHE A 193 -10.63 -4.17 -8.28
CA PHE A 193 -9.62 -4.63 -7.33
C PHE A 193 -9.50 -3.70 -6.12
N LEU A 194 -9.43 -2.39 -6.32
CA LEU A 194 -9.43 -1.41 -5.22
C LEU A 194 -10.66 -1.56 -4.30
N LYS A 195 -11.77 -2.08 -4.83
CA LYS A 195 -13.03 -2.26 -4.10
C LYS A 195 -13.18 -3.63 -3.44
N LYS A 196 -12.28 -4.57 -3.69
CA LYS A 196 -12.25 -5.87 -2.99
C LYS A 196 -11.84 -5.75 -1.53
N PHE A 197 -11.12 -4.69 -1.14
CA PHE A 197 -10.54 -4.57 0.18
C PHE A 197 -11.53 -3.97 1.19
N PRO A 198 -12.14 -4.77 2.10
CA PRO A 198 -13.06 -4.24 3.11
C PRO A 198 -12.29 -3.36 4.10
N THR A 199 -12.99 -2.45 4.82
CA THR A 199 -12.38 -1.63 5.88
C THR A 199 -11.92 -2.52 7.04
N SER A 200 -10.72 -3.08 6.91
CA SER A 200 -9.97 -3.73 7.98
C SER A 200 -8.77 -2.85 8.34
N TYR A 201 -8.15 -3.11 9.48
CA TYR A 201 -6.90 -2.43 9.87
C TYR A 201 -5.84 -2.47 8.75
N TYR A 202 -5.76 -3.57 8.00
CA TYR A 202 -4.81 -3.79 6.92
C TYR A 202 -5.13 -3.01 5.63
N SER A 203 -6.43 -2.76 5.35
CA SER A 203 -6.85 -1.97 4.17
C SER A 203 -6.43 -0.51 4.20
N THR A 204 -5.99 -0.01 5.35
CA THR A 204 -5.46 1.37 5.49
C THR A 204 -4.18 1.60 4.71
N TYR A 205 -3.48 0.52 4.31
CA TYR A 205 -2.24 0.57 3.53
C TYR A 205 -2.48 0.39 2.02
N ILE A 206 -3.72 0.50 1.56
CA ILE A 206 -4.08 0.55 0.14
C ILE A 206 -4.63 1.94 -0.18
N VAL A 207 -4.32 2.48 -1.35
CA VAL A 207 -4.83 3.80 -1.75
C VAL A 207 -6.35 3.78 -1.83
N GLU A 208 -7.00 4.77 -1.23
CA GLU A 208 -8.45 4.88 -1.23
C GLU A 208 -8.94 5.50 -2.54
N CYS A 209 -9.93 4.87 -3.17
CA CYS A 209 -10.61 5.38 -4.35
C CYS A 209 -12.02 5.85 -3.98
N PHE A 210 -12.34 7.11 -4.25
CA PHE A 210 -13.65 7.70 -3.96
C PHE A 210 -14.63 7.56 -5.13
N GLY A 211 -14.13 7.49 -6.36
CA GLY A 211 -15.02 7.58 -7.50
C GLY A 211 -14.34 7.51 -8.85
N ILE A 212 -15.17 7.70 -9.87
CA ILE A 212 -14.78 7.91 -11.25
C ILE A 212 -15.28 9.27 -11.70
N THR A 213 -14.49 9.94 -12.53
CA THR A 213 -14.91 11.11 -13.29
C THR A 213 -14.49 10.95 -14.76
N GLN A 214 -14.96 11.85 -15.62
CA GLN A 214 -14.55 11.91 -17.01
C GLN A 214 -14.27 13.36 -17.38
N GLU A 215 -13.09 13.60 -17.93
CA GLU A 215 -12.70 14.94 -18.35
C GLU A 215 -13.50 15.37 -19.59
N SER A 216 -14.15 16.53 -19.52
CA SER A 216 -15.02 17.02 -20.60
C SER A 216 -14.30 17.27 -21.94
N SER A 217 -13.01 17.62 -21.92
CA SER A 217 -12.22 17.94 -23.13
C SER A 217 -11.69 16.72 -23.86
N THR A 218 -11.14 15.75 -23.14
CA THR A 218 -10.53 14.55 -23.73
C THR A 218 -11.46 13.35 -23.74
N LEU A 219 -12.55 13.39 -22.95
CA LEU A 219 -13.44 12.27 -22.66
C LEU A 219 -12.72 11.07 -21.99
N ASN A 220 -11.49 11.26 -21.53
CA ASN A 220 -10.75 10.26 -20.77
C ASN A 220 -11.36 10.12 -19.37
N TYR A 221 -11.46 8.88 -18.91
CA TYR A 221 -11.85 8.60 -17.53
C TYR A 221 -10.69 8.80 -16.58
N ALA A 222 -11.03 9.20 -15.35
CA ALA A 222 -10.08 9.32 -14.27
C ALA A 222 -10.59 8.66 -12.99
N LEU A 223 -9.68 7.97 -12.29
CA LEU A 223 -9.93 7.54 -10.92
C LEU A 223 -9.73 8.71 -9.97
N VAL A 224 -10.67 8.88 -9.04
CA VAL A 224 -10.62 9.91 -8.00
C VAL A 224 -10.09 9.25 -6.73
N LEU A 225 -8.81 9.48 -6.44
CA LEU A 225 -8.06 8.81 -5.37
C LEU A 225 -7.74 9.76 -4.21
N LYS A 226 -7.47 9.20 -3.03
CA LYS A 226 -6.90 9.95 -1.91
C LYS A 226 -5.54 10.53 -2.31
N LEU A 227 -5.42 11.85 -2.24
CA LEU A 227 -4.16 12.54 -2.49
C LEU A 227 -3.15 12.18 -1.39
N LYS A 228 -1.92 11.93 -1.82
CA LYS A 228 -0.73 11.73 -0.97
C LYS A 228 0.35 12.73 -1.39
N ASP A 229 1.29 13.01 -0.50
CA ASP A 229 2.26 14.09 -0.69
C ASP A 229 3.27 13.74 -1.78
N CYS A 230 3.76 12.50 -1.79
CA CYS A 230 4.70 12.00 -2.79
C CYS A 230 4.82 10.46 -2.78
N SER A 231 5.57 9.91 -3.73
CA SER A 231 6.03 8.52 -3.67
C SER A 231 7.09 8.31 -2.59
N LEU A 232 7.20 7.10 -2.07
CA LEU A 232 8.18 6.73 -1.05
C LEU A 232 9.60 6.87 -1.59
N ARG A 233 9.83 6.65 -2.89
CA ARG A 233 11.12 6.94 -3.53
C ARG A 233 11.52 8.41 -3.36
N SER A 234 10.62 9.34 -3.71
CA SER A 234 10.84 10.77 -3.56
C SER A 234 10.98 11.21 -2.10
N TYR A 235 10.25 10.55 -1.19
CA TYR A 235 10.39 10.78 0.24
C TYR A 235 11.77 10.37 0.77
N LEU A 236 12.26 9.18 0.37
CA LEU A 236 13.58 8.70 0.77
C LEU A 236 14.70 9.59 0.20
N ASP A 237 14.57 10.05 -1.05
CA ASP A 237 15.57 10.95 -1.67
C ASP A 237 15.80 12.23 -0.82
N LYS A 238 14.77 12.70 -0.11
CA LYS A 238 14.84 13.91 0.72
C LYS A 238 15.13 13.63 2.20
N ASN A 239 14.59 12.55 2.76
CA ASN A 239 14.52 12.35 4.21
C ASN A 239 15.34 11.15 4.71
N TYR A 240 16.04 10.41 3.84
CA TYR A 240 16.69 9.16 4.25
C TYR A 240 17.68 9.32 5.43
N SER A 241 18.42 10.43 5.49
CA SER A 241 19.40 10.70 6.55
C SER A 241 18.75 10.88 7.93
N SER A 242 17.51 11.37 7.99
CA SER A 242 16.77 11.56 9.24
C SER A 242 16.04 10.31 9.72
N LEU A 243 15.94 9.26 8.90
CA LEU A 243 15.23 8.03 9.26
C LEU A 243 16.10 7.12 10.15
N THR A 244 15.52 6.80 11.31
CA THR A 244 16.03 5.75 12.20
C THR A 244 15.82 4.37 11.60
N LEU A 245 16.47 3.34 12.14
CA LEU A 245 16.16 1.97 11.72
C LEU A 245 14.71 1.61 12.08
N LYS A 246 14.23 2.10 13.23
CA LYS A 246 12.85 1.90 13.65
C LYS A 246 11.84 2.47 12.66
N ASP A 247 12.07 3.68 12.14
CA ASP A 247 11.21 4.29 11.13
C ASP A 247 11.18 3.46 9.84
N LYS A 248 12.35 2.99 9.39
CA LYS A 248 12.47 2.12 8.22
C LYS A 248 11.72 0.81 8.39
N LEU A 249 11.81 0.18 9.55
CA LEU A 249 11.11 -1.06 9.86
C LEU A 249 9.59 -0.86 9.98
N ASP A 250 9.13 0.29 10.48
CA ASP A 250 7.72 0.67 10.47
C ASP A 250 7.20 0.83 9.04
N ILE A 251 7.95 1.52 8.17
CA ILE A 251 7.66 1.64 6.73
C ILE A 251 7.55 0.24 6.08
N ILE A 252 8.56 -0.61 6.26
CA ILE A 252 8.59 -1.98 5.70
C ILE A 252 7.39 -2.80 6.20
N SER A 253 7.07 -2.73 7.48
CA SER A 253 5.96 -3.49 8.08
C SER A 253 4.61 -3.05 7.49
N LYS A 254 4.40 -1.74 7.29
CA LYS A 254 3.17 -1.21 6.67
C LYS A 254 3.01 -1.66 5.22
N ILE A 255 4.09 -1.67 4.44
CA ILE A 255 4.07 -2.19 3.07
C ILE A 255 3.76 -3.70 3.08
N CYS A 256 4.39 -4.47 3.98
CA CYS A 256 4.10 -5.90 4.13
C CYS A 256 2.63 -6.16 4.44
N MET A 257 2.02 -5.35 5.30
CA MET A 257 0.60 -5.43 5.66
C MET A 257 -0.33 -5.07 4.49
N GLY A 258 0.03 -4.07 3.69
CA GLY A 258 -0.69 -3.77 2.44
C GLY A 258 -0.59 -4.92 1.45
N LEU A 259 0.60 -5.47 1.25
CA LEU A 259 0.83 -6.60 0.34
C LEU A 259 0.09 -7.87 0.79
N ASP A 260 0.08 -8.14 2.10
CA ASP A 260 -0.70 -9.22 2.71
C ASP A 260 -2.19 -9.08 2.39
N CYS A 261 -2.71 -7.85 2.45
CA CYS A 261 -4.09 -7.56 2.09
C CYS A 261 -4.37 -7.91 0.61
N ILE A 262 -3.49 -7.52 -0.30
CA ILE A 262 -3.57 -7.84 -1.74
C ILE A 262 -3.56 -9.36 -1.95
N HIS A 263 -2.58 -10.05 -1.36
CA HIS A 263 -2.39 -11.49 -1.52
C HIS A 263 -3.53 -12.31 -0.91
N ASN A 264 -4.10 -11.90 0.21
CA ASN A 264 -5.25 -12.57 0.84
C ASN A 264 -6.55 -12.42 0.04
N HIS A 265 -6.66 -11.41 -0.82
CA HIS A 265 -7.76 -11.28 -1.78
C HIS A 265 -7.46 -11.97 -3.12
N ASN A 266 -6.44 -12.83 -3.16
CA ASN A 266 -6.00 -13.57 -4.34
C ASN A 266 -5.66 -12.67 -5.52
N LEU A 267 -5.03 -11.53 -5.25
CA LEU A 267 -4.51 -10.62 -6.27
C LEU A 267 -2.98 -10.67 -6.27
N ILE A 268 -2.39 -10.34 -7.42
CA ILE A 268 -0.96 -10.15 -7.65
C ILE A 268 -0.79 -8.72 -8.15
N HIS A 269 0.12 -7.95 -7.54
CA HIS A 269 0.34 -6.54 -7.88
C HIS A 269 1.08 -6.36 -9.21
N ARG A 270 2.10 -7.19 -9.47
CA ARG A 270 2.92 -7.26 -10.71
C ARG A 270 3.84 -6.06 -10.97
N ASP A 271 3.55 -4.91 -10.38
CA ASP A 271 4.36 -3.69 -10.54
C ASP A 271 4.68 -3.02 -9.19
N LEU A 272 5.14 -3.81 -8.21
CA LEU A 272 5.43 -3.33 -6.87
C LEU A 272 6.84 -2.72 -6.80
N HIS A 273 6.92 -1.39 -6.67
CA HIS A 273 8.19 -0.67 -6.48
C HIS A 273 7.96 0.60 -5.64
N LEU A 274 9.03 1.25 -5.17
CA LEU A 274 8.93 2.44 -4.31
C LEU A 274 8.26 3.66 -4.96
N GLY A 275 8.10 3.67 -6.28
CA GLY A 275 7.33 4.68 -7.00
C GLY A 275 5.82 4.52 -6.81
N ASN A 276 5.35 3.27 -6.72
CA ASN A 276 3.94 2.91 -6.50
C ASN A 276 3.56 2.80 -5.02
N ILE A 277 4.49 3.12 -4.10
CA ILE A 277 4.19 3.29 -2.68
C ILE A 277 4.05 4.79 -2.41
N LEU A 278 2.85 5.25 -2.07
CA LEU A 278 2.59 6.67 -1.78
C LEU A 278 2.67 6.95 -0.29
N CYS A 279 3.08 8.16 0.08
CA CYS A 279 3.19 8.55 1.48
C CYS A 279 2.82 10.02 1.73
N SER A 280 2.32 10.28 2.94
CA SER A 280 2.11 11.63 3.48
C SER A 280 2.60 11.71 4.90
N ASN A 281 3.13 12.88 5.27
CA ASN A 281 3.53 13.13 6.65
C ASN A 281 2.26 13.36 7.50
N SER A 282 2.08 12.57 8.55
CA SER A 282 0.98 12.78 9.48
C SER A 282 1.44 13.62 10.67
N ASP A 283 0.59 14.52 11.15
CA ASP A 283 0.79 15.30 12.37
C ASP A 283 1.16 14.43 13.60
N ASN A 284 0.84 13.14 13.56
CA ASN A 284 1.11 12.15 14.62
C ASN A 284 2.45 11.39 14.47
N LYS A 285 3.47 11.97 13.82
CA LYS A 285 4.85 11.44 13.62
C LYS A 285 5.00 10.13 12.82
N LYS A 286 3.92 9.40 12.52
CA LYS A 286 3.99 8.17 11.72
C LYS A 286 3.63 8.46 10.26
N LEU A 287 4.49 8.03 9.35
CA LEU A 287 4.26 8.19 7.91
C LEU A 287 3.01 7.39 7.48
N ASP A 288 2.04 8.06 6.85
CA ASP A 288 0.84 7.43 6.29
C ASP A 288 1.18 6.88 4.90
N ILE A 289 1.25 5.56 4.76
CA ILE A 289 1.75 4.87 3.56
C ILE A 289 0.63 4.07 2.92
N SER A 290 0.58 4.05 1.60
CA SER A 290 -0.39 3.24 0.86
C SER A 290 0.23 2.68 -0.42
N ILE A 291 0.00 1.40 -0.69
CA ILE A 291 0.26 0.79 -2.01
C ILE A 291 -0.77 1.35 -2.99
N SER A 292 -0.30 1.71 -4.18
CA SER A 292 -1.09 2.33 -5.24
C SER A 292 -0.77 1.69 -6.60
N ASP A 293 -1.45 2.16 -7.63
CA ASP A 293 -1.33 1.70 -9.02
C ASP A 293 -1.68 0.22 -9.23
N PHE A 294 -2.98 -0.05 -9.32
CA PHE A 294 -3.52 -1.38 -9.51
C PHE A 294 -3.78 -1.68 -11.00
N GLY A 295 -3.26 -0.85 -11.91
CA GLY A 295 -3.51 -0.96 -13.36
C GLY A 295 -3.01 -2.27 -13.98
N PHE A 296 -1.97 -2.88 -13.39
CA PHE A 296 -1.45 -4.18 -13.83
C PHE A 296 -1.86 -5.36 -12.95
N CYS A 297 -2.67 -5.13 -11.91
CA CYS A 297 -3.08 -6.20 -11.00
C CYS A 297 -3.83 -7.31 -11.74
N LYS A 298 -3.67 -8.55 -11.28
CA LYS A 298 -4.39 -9.71 -11.83
C LYS A 298 -4.82 -10.68 -10.72
N PRO A 299 -5.98 -11.35 -10.84
CA PRO A 299 -6.31 -12.49 -10.00
C PRO A 299 -5.27 -13.60 -10.12
N ALA A 300 -4.90 -14.20 -8.99
CA ALA A 300 -3.83 -15.21 -8.93
C ALA A 300 -4.18 -16.55 -9.59
N PHE A 301 -5.45 -16.79 -9.92
CA PHE A 301 -5.95 -17.99 -10.57
C PHE A 301 -6.22 -17.79 -12.07
N GLU A 302 -6.07 -16.57 -12.57
CA GLU A 302 -6.37 -16.25 -13.96
C GLU A 302 -5.16 -16.57 -14.84
N THR A 303 -5.22 -17.70 -15.54
CA THR A 303 -4.23 -18.08 -16.54
C THR A 303 -4.37 -17.24 -17.79
N SER A 304 -3.27 -16.80 -18.37
CA SER A 304 -3.29 -16.08 -19.66
C SER A 304 -3.68 -17.05 -20.78
N ASP A 305 -4.39 -16.57 -21.80
CA ASP A 305 -4.66 -17.36 -23.00
C ASP A 305 -3.32 -17.80 -23.61
N PRO A 306 -3.08 -19.12 -23.83
CA PRO A 306 -1.85 -19.61 -24.44
C PRO A 306 -1.57 -19.02 -25.83
N SER A 307 -2.59 -18.52 -26.52
CA SER A 307 -2.49 -17.90 -27.85
C SER A 307 -2.05 -16.43 -27.81
N GLU A 308 -2.12 -15.75 -26.66
CA GLU A 308 -1.66 -14.37 -26.50
C GLU A 308 -0.17 -14.30 -26.17
N LYS A 309 0.58 -13.44 -26.86
CA LYS A 309 1.97 -13.14 -26.49
C LYS A 309 1.98 -12.53 -25.08
N LYS A 310 2.67 -13.21 -24.14
CA LYS A 310 2.83 -12.74 -22.76
C LYS A 310 3.51 -11.37 -22.74
N LYS A 311 2.73 -10.34 -22.41
CA LYS A 311 3.24 -8.98 -22.21
C LYS A 311 3.87 -8.87 -20.82
N ILE A 312 5.14 -8.51 -20.77
CA ILE A 312 5.89 -8.30 -19.54
C ILE A 312 5.86 -6.81 -19.22
N PHE A 313 5.45 -6.46 -18.00
CA PHE A 313 5.36 -5.07 -17.54
C PHE A 313 6.05 -4.91 -16.19
N GLY A 314 6.71 -3.77 -16.00
CA GLY A 314 7.18 -3.36 -14.69
C GLY A 314 8.44 -2.53 -14.74
N VAL A 315 9.10 -2.43 -13.58
CA VAL A 315 10.39 -1.76 -13.42
C VAL A 315 11.48 -2.81 -13.24
N LEU A 316 12.37 -2.94 -14.23
CA LEU A 316 13.29 -4.07 -14.41
C LEU A 316 13.99 -4.56 -13.12
N PRO A 317 14.62 -3.69 -12.30
CA PRO A 317 15.25 -4.09 -11.04
C PRO A 317 14.36 -4.79 -10.01
N TYR A 318 13.04 -4.57 -10.06
CA TYR A 318 12.08 -5.14 -9.10
C TYR A 318 11.49 -6.46 -9.59
N MET A 319 11.68 -6.79 -10.87
CA MET A 319 11.03 -7.95 -11.49
C MET A 319 11.77 -9.25 -11.16
N ALA A 320 10.98 -10.25 -10.77
CA ALA A 320 11.48 -11.56 -10.39
C ALA A 320 12.09 -12.33 -11.59
N PRO A 321 13.16 -13.11 -11.39
CA PRO A 321 13.89 -13.78 -12.48
C PRO A 321 13.03 -14.79 -13.26
N GLU A 322 12.00 -15.39 -12.66
CA GLU A 322 11.11 -16.32 -13.34
C GLU A 322 10.21 -15.63 -14.39
N VAL A 323 9.87 -14.35 -14.18
CA VAL A 323 9.06 -13.57 -15.12
C VAL A 323 9.82 -13.36 -16.43
N TRP A 324 11.13 -13.12 -16.31
CA TRP A 324 12.04 -12.91 -17.43
C TRP A 324 12.21 -14.13 -18.34
N VAL A 325 12.06 -15.33 -17.80
CA VAL A 325 12.07 -16.58 -18.59
C VAL A 325 10.66 -16.99 -19.06
N GLY A 326 9.69 -16.08 -18.98
CA GLY A 326 8.34 -16.27 -19.52
C GLY A 326 7.37 -17.03 -18.60
N LYS A 327 7.73 -17.29 -17.34
CA LYS A 327 6.74 -17.78 -16.36
C LYS A 327 5.76 -16.65 -16.01
N GLU A 328 4.56 -17.02 -15.59
CA GLU A 328 3.56 -16.04 -15.18
C GLU A 328 3.96 -15.38 -13.86
N TYR A 329 3.48 -14.15 -13.67
CA TYR A 329 3.57 -13.49 -12.37
C TYR A 329 2.80 -14.31 -11.34
N THR A 330 3.33 -14.37 -10.13
CA THR A 330 2.71 -15.01 -8.98
C THR A 330 2.78 -14.10 -7.77
N LYS A 331 2.07 -14.44 -6.69
CA LYS A 331 2.26 -13.77 -5.40
C LYS A 331 3.75 -13.78 -4.98
N LYS A 332 4.50 -14.83 -5.32
CA LYS A 332 5.94 -14.94 -5.05
C LYS A 332 6.81 -13.99 -5.88
N SER A 333 6.35 -13.58 -7.06
CA SER A 333 7.01 -12.52 -7.83
C SER A 333 6.86 -11.13 -7.17
N ASP A 334 5.72 -10.85 -6.52
CA ASP A 334 5.59 -9.65 -5.69
C ASP A 334 6.49 -9.73 -4.45
N ILE A 335 6.70 -10.93 -3.86
CA ILE A 335 7.63 -11.11 -2.73
C ILE A 335 9.07 -10.79 -3.13
N TYR A 336 9.49 -11.16 -4.34
CA TYR A 336 10.79 -10.76 -4.88
C TYR A 336 10.89 -9.22 -4.97
N SER A 337 9.88 -8.59 -5.57
CA SER A 337 9.78 -7.13 -5.67
C SER A 337 9.85 -6.46 -4.29
N PHE A 338 9.19 -7.06 -3.29
CA PHE A 338 9.24 -6.61 -1.91
C PHE A 338 10.63 -6.79 -1.27
N GLY A 339 11.36 -7.87 -1.59
CA GLY A 339 12.77 -8.04 -1.19
C GLY A 339 13.68 -6.91 -1.69
N ILE A 340 13.47 -6.47 -2.94
CA ILE A 340 14.17 -5.31 -3.53
C ILE A 340 13.82 -4.03 -2.76
N ILE A 341 12.53 -3.81 -2.48
CA ILE A 341 12.04 -2.68 -1.67
C ILE A 341 12.66 -2.66 -0.27
N ILE A 342 12.74 -3.80 0.42
CA ILE A 342 13.35 -3.90 1.75
C ILE A 342 14.82 -3.46 1.66
N ASN A 343 15.60 -4.01 0.72
CA ASN A 343 17.00 -3.63 0.58
C ASN A 343 17.17 -2.14 0.23
N GLU A 344 16.30 -1.60 -0.61
CA GLU A 344 16.31 -0.19 -0.99
C GLU A 344 15.94 0.74 0.18
N ILE A 345 14.97 0.40 1.03
CA ILE A 345 14.64 1.17 2.24
C ILE A 345 15.78 1.13 3.26
N ILE A 346 16.41 -0.04 3.42
CA ILE A 346 17.51 -0.20 4.37
C ILE A 346 18.76 0.55 3.89
N SER A 347 19.15 0.39 2.63
CA SER A 347 20.35 1.02 2.05
C SER A 347 20.13 2.47 1.61
N GLY A 348 18.92 2.88 1.24
CA GLY A 348 18.65 4.18 0.62
C GLY A 348 19.14 4.31 -0.82
N SER A 349 19.82 3.29 -1.34
CA SER A 349 20.38 3.26 -2.69
C SER A 349 19.42 2.56 -3.63
N ARG A 350 19.20 3.13 -4.83
CA ARG A 350 18.38 2.50 -5.86
C ARG A 350 18.98 1.15 -6.28
N PRO A 351 18.16 0.13 -6.58
CA PRO A 351 18.66 -1.17 -6.99
C PRO A 351 19.42 -1.05 -8.32
N PHE A 352 20.61 -1.64 -8.39
CA PHE A 352 21.49 -1.59 -9.56
C PHE A 352 21.78 -0.15 -10.06
N HIS A 353 21.93 0.83 -9.16
CA HIS A 353 22.10 2.25 -9.53
C HIS A 353 23.34 2.59 -10.37
N ASN A 354 24.31 1.67 -10.48
CA ASN A 354 25.54 1.84 -11.25
C ASN A 354 25.54 1.00 -12.55
N ILE A 355 24.43 0.36 -12.90
CA ILE A 355 24.33 -0.56 -14.05
C ILE A 355 23.16 -0.11 -14.92
N PRO A 356 23.32 0.01 -16.25
CA PRO A 356 22.20 0.29 -17.16
C PRO A 356 21.02 -0.69 -16.96
N HIS A 357 19.79 -0.17 -17.01
CA HIS A 357 18.58 -0.99 -16.87
C HIS A 357 18.11 -1.48 -18.24
N ASP A 358 18.88 -2.40 -18.81
CA ASP A 358 18.69 -2.95 -20.14
C ASP A 358 18.58 -4.49 -20.13
N TYR A 359 18.56 -5.10 -21.31
CA TYR A 359 18.49 -6.55 -21.49
C TYR A 359 19.63 -7.30 -20.78
N HIS A 360 20.83 -6.71 -20.69
CA HIS A 360 21.97 -7.35 -20.04
C HIS A 360 21.75 -7.47 -18.53
N LEU A 361 21.17 -6.45 -17.89
CA LEU A 361 20.81 -6.55 -16.48
C LEU A 361 19.76 -7.65 -16.24
N ALA A 362 18.80 -7.83 -17.15
CA ALA A 362 17.84 -8.93 -17.05
C ALA A 362 18.54 -10.31 -17.10
N ILE A 363 19.51 -10.50 -18.00
CA ILE A 363 20.36 -11.70 -18.05
C ILE A 363 21.10 -11.91 -16.73
N ASP A 364 21.73 -10.86 -16.21
CA ASP A 364 22.51 -10.93 -14.97
C ASP A 364 21.63 -11.30 -13.77
N ILE A 365 20.42 -10.76 -13.69
CA ILE A 365 19.44 -11.13 -12.65
C ILE A 365 19.08 -12.62 -12.74
N CYS A 366 18.83 -13.14 -13.95
CA CYS A 366 18.61 -14.57 -14.17
C CYS A 366 19.82 -15.42 -13.76
N ARG A 367 21.05 -14.92 -13.98
CA ARG A 367 22.30 -15.58 -13.56
C ARG A 367 22.63 -15.43 -12.07
N GLY A 368 21.74 -14.83 -11.28
CA GLY A 368 21.89 -14.73 -9.82
C GLY A 368 22.43 -13.40 -9.32
N SER A 369 22.60 -12.40 -10.20
CA SER A 369 22.90 -11.04 -9.76
C SER A 369 21.75 -10.48 -8.92
N ARG A 370 22.10 -9.83 -7.81
CA ARG A 370 21.17 -9.19 -6.86
C ARG A 370 21.73 -7.84 -6.43
N PRO A 371 20.89 -6.88 -6.03
CA PRO A 371 21.39 -5.62 -5.49
C PRO A 371 22.26 -5.85 -4.25
N LYS A 372 23.37 -5.12 -4.16
CA LYS A 372 24.30 -5.22 -3.03
C LYS A 372 23.59 -4.91 -1.71
N ILE A 373 23.70 -5.80 -0.74
CA ILE A 373 23.24 -5.56 0.64
C ILE A 373 24.42 -4.99 1.43
N ARG A 374 24.17 -3.91 2.19
CA ARG A 374 25.21 -3.26 2.99
C ARG A 374 25.81 -4.20 4.05
N PRO A 375 27.14 -4.25 4.23
CA PRO A 375 27.78 -5.06 5.26
C PRO A 375 27.26 -4.79 6.67
N GLU A 376 26.84 -3.57 6.96
CA GLU A 376 26.34 -3.15 8.27
C GLU A 376 24.91 -3.63 8.53
N THR A 377 24.18 -4.07 7.50
CA THR A 377 22.80 -4.55 7.63
C THR A 377 22.73 -5.71 8.63
N PRO A 378 21.81 -5.67 9.63
CA PRO A 378 21.66 -6.74 10.61
C PRO A 378 21.44 -8.09 9.93
N LYS A 379 22.07 -9.14 10.47
CA LYS A 379 22.06 -10.48 9.87
C LYS A 379 20.64 -10.98 9.59
N ALA A 380 19.71 -10.82 10.52
CA ALA A 380 18.31 -11.20 10.33
C ALA A 380 17.64 -10.49 9.13
N LEU A 381 17.96 -9.21 8.89
CA LEU A 381 17.45 -8.48 7.72
C LEU A 381 18.14 -8.92 6.43
N LYS A 382 19.45 -9.21 6.45
CA LYS A 382 20.14 -9.81 5.29
C LYS A 382 19.51 -11.14 4.91
N ASP A 383 19.24 -11.99 5.89
CA ASP A 383 18.64 -13.30 5.68
C ASP A 383 17.21 -13.19 5.16
N LEU A 384 16.42 -12.23 5.66
CA LEU A 384 15.10 -11.92 5.12
C LEU A 384 15.17 -11.45 3.66
N ILE A 385 16.03 -10.48 3.34
CA ILE A 385 16.22 -9.97 1.98
C ILE A 385 16.61 -11.12 1.05
N ASN A 386 17.61 -11.91 1.41
CA ASN A 386 18.08 -13.02 0.59
C ASN A 386 16.99 -14.07 0.35
N LYS A 387 16.19 -14.41 1.36
CA LYS A 387 15.04 -15.32 1.21
C LYS A 387 13.98 -14.77 0.26
N CYS A 388 13.68 -13.47 0.31
CA CYS A 388 12.76 -12.85 -0.63
C CYS A 388 13.31 -12.84 -2.07
N LEU A 389 14.64 -12.74 -2.22
CA LEU A 389 15.33 -12.65 -3.51
C LEU A 389 15.77 -14.00 -4.09
N ASP A 390 15.30 -15.11 -3.54
CA ASP A 390 15.65 -16.44 -4.03
C ASP A 390 15.22 -16.62 -5.51
N ALA A 391 16.07 -17.25 -6.32
CA ALA A 391 15.75 -17.61 -7.69
C ALA A 391 14.56 -18.57 -7.78
N ALA A 392 14.47 -19.54 -6.86
CA ALA A 392 13.34 -20.44 -6.73
C ALA A 392 12.18 -19.70 -6.04
N SER A 393 11.06 -19.55 -6.75
CA SER A 393 9.90 -18.78 -6.26
C SER A 393 9.24 -19.41 -5.04
N GLU A 394 9.30 -20.73 -4.94
CA GLU A 394 8.77 -21.60 -3.90
C GLU A 394 9.50 -21.44 -2.56
N ASP A 395 10.79 -21.12 -2.60
CA ASP A 395 11.64 -20.92 -1.42
C ASP A 395 11.48 -19.53 -0.80
N ARG A 396 10.86 -18.60 -1.53
CA ARG A 396 10.53 -17.28 -1.00
C ARG A 396 9.44 -17.42 0.07
N PRO A 397 9.45 -16.62 1.14
CA PRO A 397 8.40 -16.65 2.16
C PRO A 397 7.07 -16.10 1.61
N ASN A 398 5.97 -16.27 2.36
CA ASN A 398 4.74 -15.49 2.15
C ASN A 398 4.71 -14.26 3.07
N THR A 399 3.76 -13.36 2.87
CA THR A 399 3.63 -12.11 3.63
C THR A 399 3.48 -12.34 5.13
N TYR A 400 2.73 -13.37 5.55
CA TYR A 400 2.59 -13.75 6.96
C TYR A 400 3.92 -14.16 7.60
N GLN A 401 4.72 -14.98 6.89
CA GLN A 401 6.05 -15.38 7.33
C GLN A 401 6.99 -14.16 7.44
N ILE A 402 6.97 -13.27 6.45
CA ILE A 402 7.78 -12.04 6.48
C ILE A 402 7.38 -11.15 7.66
N PHE A 403 6.08 -10.94 7.87
CA PHE A 403 5.57 -10.15 8.99
C PHE A 403 6.03 -10.74 10.33
N THR A 404 5.96 -12.07 10.49
CA THR A 404 6.44 -12.77 11.70
C THR A 404 7.94 -12.55 11.89
N MET A 405 8.75 -12.71 10.84
CA MET A 405 10.20 -12.48 10.91
C MET A 405 10.54 -11.01 11.27
N LEU A 406 9.78 -10.05 10.75
CA LEU A 406 9.95 -8.63 11.09
C LEU A 406 9.57 -8.36 12.56
N GLN A 407 8.46 -8.91 13.04
CA GLN A 407 8.04 -8.79 14.44
C GLN A 407 9.06 -9.41 15.39
N ASP A 408 9.54 -10.61 15.08
CA ASP A 408 10.57 -11.30 15.85
C ASP A 408 11.90 -10.53 15.82
N PHE A 409 12.21 -9.81 14.75
CA PHE A 409 13.38 -8.93 14.70
C PHE A 409 13.19 -7.66 15.52
N MET A 410 12.00 -7.04 15.45
CA MET A 410 11.71 -5.76 16.06
C MET A 410 11.45 -5.84 17.56
N TYR A 411 10.88 -6.94 18.06
CA TYR A 411 10.37 -7.00 19.43
C TYR A 411 10.83 -8.23 20.22
N THR A 412 11.12 -8.05 21.51
CA THR A 412 11.20 -9.13 22.50
C THR A 412 9.82 -9.33 23.14
N LYS A 413 9.39 -10.59 23.28
CA LYS A 413 8.25 -10.94 24.14
C LYS A 413 8.72 -10.94 25.59
N ASN A 414 8.08 -10.16 26.45
CA ASN A 414 8.28 -10.29 27.89
C ASN A 414 7.37 -11.38 28.49
N ASP A 415 7.60 -11.77 29.74
CA ASP A 415 6.90 -12.87 30.43
C ASP A 415 5.37 -12.66 30.55
N ARG A 416 4.88 -11.44 30.30
CA ARG A 416 3.46 -11.07 30.28
C ARG A 416 2.86 -11.03 28.87
N GLY A 417 3.63 -11.41 27.85
CA GLY A 417 3.23 -11.40 26.45
C GLY A 417 3.21 -10.01 25.78
N SER A 418 3.77 -8.98 26.42
CA SER A 418 3.90 -7.64 25.83
C SER A 418 5.18 -7.53 25.00
N TYR A 419 5.13 -6.74 23.94
CA TYR A 419 6.23 -6.55 22.98
C TYR A 419 7.05 -5.29 23.31
N ASP A 420 8.32 -5.48 23.63
CA ASP A 420 9.28 -4.39 23.83
C ASP A 420 10.24 -4.32 22.63
N PHE A 421 10.53 -3.14 22.11
CA PHE A 421 11.42 -3.00 20.95
C PHE A 421 12.83 -3.49 21.31
N LYS A 422 13.40 -4.44 20.54
CA LYS A 422 14.66 -5.13 20.88
C LYS A 422 15.82 -4.14 21.05
N LYS A 423 16.74 -4.43 21.97
CA LYS A 423 17.96 -3.61 22.20
C LYS A 423 18.91 -3.56 20.99
N HIS A 424 18.95 -4.58 20.13
CA HIS A 424 19.87 -4.65 18.99
C HIS A 424 19.58 -3.65 17.86
N THR A 425 18.34 -3.14 17.76
CA THR A 425 18.03 -2.06 16.81
C THR A 425 18.65 -0.73 17.23
N ALA A 426 18.91 -0.51 18.54
CA ALA A 426 19.64 0.64 19.05
C ALA A 426 21.17 0.55 18.77
N GLN A 427 21.76 -0.65 18.81
CA GLN A 427 23.17 -0.87 18.47
C GLN A 427 23.49 -0.59 16.98
N TYR A 428 22.51 -0.79 16.08
CA TYR A 428 22.64 -0.39 14.67
C TYR A 428 22.73 1.14 14.50
N GLU A 429 22.18 1.92 15.43
CA GLU A 429 22.26 3.38 15.42
C GLU A 429 23.60 3.90 15.96
N GLU A 430 24.21 3.22 16.92
CA GLU A 430 25.57 3.54 17.41
C GLU A 430 26.65 3.34 16.33
N LEU A 431 26.50 2.34 15.45
CA LEU A 431 27.42 2.08 14.33
C LEU A 431 27.40 3.15 13.21
N LYS A 432 26.33 3.95 13.12
CA LYS A 432 26.27 5.12 12.21
C LYS A 432 27.19 6.26 12.67
N GLY A 433 27.41 6.39 13.98
CA GLY A 433 28.29 7.44 14.54
C GLY A 433 29.73 7.32 14.05
N SER A 434 30.22 6.08 13.85
CA SER A 434 31.61 5.82 13.45
C SER A 434 31.83 5.76 11.93
N SER A 435 30.78 5.52 11.13
CA SER A 435 30.87 5.41 9.66
C SER A 435 30.64 6.74 8.92
N HIS A 436 30.04 7.74 9.58
CA HIS A 436 29.90 9.09 9.01
C HIS A 436 31.25 9.77 8.75
N ILE A 437 32.29 9.47 9.54
CA ILE A 437 33.64 10.00 9.33
C ILE A 437 34.27 9.39 8.06
N ALA A 438 34.04 8.10 7.78
CA ALA A 438 34.60 7.43 6.60
C ALA A 438 33.93 7.89 5.28
N ALA A 439 32.61 8.11 5.27
CA ALA A 439 31.89 8.57 4.08
C ALA A 439 32.18 10.04 3.71
N ILE A 440 32.49 10.89 4.71
CA ILE A 440 32.90 12.29 4.48
C ILE A 440 34.33 12.37 3.93
N ILE A 441 35.22 11.43 4.29
CA ILE A 441 36.60 11.39 3.79
C ILE A 441 36.63 10.91 2.32
N ILE A 442 35.84 9.91 1.95
CA ILE A 442 35.80 9.37 0.57
C ILE A 442 35.23 10.37 -0.44
N THR A 443 34.35 11.29 -0.02
CA THR A 443 33.72 12.28 -0.91
C THR A 443 34.61 13.47 -1.25
N LYS A 444 35.78 13.62 -0.61
CA LYS A 444 36.74 14.70 -0.93
C LYS A 444 37.75 14.34 -2.02
N ASP A 445 37.98 13.05 -2.30
CA ASP A 445 39.06 12.59 -3.19
C ASP A 445 38.60 11.97 -4.52
N SER A 446 37.41 12.30 -5.03
CA SER A 446 36.99 11.89 -6.39
C SER A 446 36.79 13.09 -7.31
N PRO A 447 37.33 13.07 -8.55
CA PRO A 447 37.29 14.22 -9.45
C PRO A 447 35.86 14.57 -9.85
N SER A 448 35.63 15.86 -10.02
CA SER A 448 34.38 16.47 -10.50
C SER A 448 33.95 15.93 -11.88
N GLY A 449 33.19 14.84 -11.89
CA GLY A 449 32.38 14.39 -13.01
C GLY A 449 30.92 14.73 -12.77
N THR A 450 30.26 15.31 -13.76
CA THR A 450 28.90 15.87 -13.72
C THR A 450 27.86 14.88 -13.18
N ARG A 451 27.25 15.23 -12.04
CA ARG A 451 26.19 14.47 -11.36
C ARG A 451 24.85 14.39 -12.12
N GLU A 452 24.74 15.01 -13.29
CA GLU A 452 23.46 15.21 -13.97
C GLU A 452 23.03 14.00 -14.83
N ASP A 453 23.95 13.21 -15.39
CA ASP A 453 23.58 12.17 -16.37
C ASP A 453 23.20 10.80 -15.79
N VAL A 454 23.66 10.44 -14.58
CA VAL A 454 23.28 9.16 -13.92
C VAL A 454 21.90 9.26 -13.24
N SER A 455 21.35 10.47 -13.10
CA SER A 455 20.08 10.74 -12.41
C SER A 455 18.82 10.44 -13.23
N ARG A 456 18.96 10.15 -14.54
CA ARG A 456 17.85 9.97 -15.50
C ARG A 456 17.67 8.53 -16.00
N MET A 457 18.15 7.52 -15.29
CA MET A 457 17.71 6.15 -15.58
C MET A 457 16.20 6.03 -15.31
N SER A 458 15.44 5.77 -16.37
CA SER A 458 13.98 5.80 -16.37
C SER A 458 13.38 4.73 -15.45
N CYS A 459 13.01 5.11 -14.22
CA CYS A 459 12.37 4.24 -13.22
C CYS A 459 10.83 4.15 -13.35
N ASN A 460 10.29 4.37 -14.55
CA ASN A 460 8.86 4.25 -14.82
C ASN A 460 8.53 2.85 -15.33
N SER A 461 7.38 2.32 -14.92
CA SER A 461 6.84 1.06 -15.42
C SER A 461 6.66 1.14 -16.93
N LYS A 462 7.08 0.09 -17.63
CA LYS A 462 7.02 0.00 -19.10
C LYS A 462 6.65 -1.40 -19.54
N LEU A 463 6.11 -1.49 -20.76
CA LEU A 463 6.08 -2.74 -21.50
C LEU A 463 7.51 -3.09 -21.90
N LEU A 464 7.96 -4.29 -21.54
CA LEU A 464 9.30 -4.80 -21.81
C LEU A 464 9.18 -5.94 -22.82
N ASN A 465 9.82 -5.76 -23.98
CA ASN A 465 9.75 -6.72 -25.08
C ASN A 465 11.14 -7.31 -25.34
N PHE A 466 11.52 -8.31 -24.55
CA PHE A 466 12.70 -9.12 -24.84
C PHE A 466 12.22 -10.44 -25.45
N GLN A 467 12.43 -10.58 -26.75
CA GLN A 467 11.85 -11.67 -27.55
C GLN A 467 12.55 -13.03 -27.33
N ASN A 468 13.64 -13.07 -26.57
CA ASN A 468 14.50 -14.24 -26.41
C ASN A 468 14.37 -14.87 -25.03
N MET A 469 14.36 -16.21 -24.97
CA MET A 469 14.36 -16.95 -23.71
C MET A 469 15.65 -16.67 -22.94
N LEU A 470 15.50 -15.99 -21.79
CA LEU A 470 16.58 -15.72 -20.84
C LEU A 470 17.03 -17.02 -20.14
N PRO A 471 18.27 -17.08 -19.59
CA PRO A 471 18.76 -18.29 -18.94
C PRO A 471 17.91 -18.65 -17.70
N SER A 472 17.85 -19.95 -17.38
CA SER A 472 17.14 -20.42 -16.19
C SER A 472 17.63 -19.69 -14.92
N PRO A 473 16.71 -19.20 -14.08
CA PRO A 473 17.07 -18.50 -12.85
C PRO A 473 17.91 -19.35 -11.90
N ILE A 474 19.02 -18.78 -11.42
CA ILE A 474 19.88 -19.40 -10.41
C ILE A 474 20.25 -18.41 -9.30
N ASN A 475 20.67 -18.93 -8.15
CA ASN A 475 21.29 -18.12 -7.10
C ASN A 475 22.80 -18.01 -7.35
N SER A 476 23.42 -16.88 -7.01
CA SER A 476 24.84 -16.58 -7.31
C SER A 476 25.86 -17.62 -6.80
N HIS A 477 25.48 -18.44 -5.82
CA HIS A 477 26.34 -19.49 -5.25
C HIS A 477 26.35 -20.82 -6.03
N SER A 478 25.57 -20.93 -7.12
CA SER A 478 25.45 -22.19 -7.90
C SER A 478 26.53 -22.38 -8.97
N PHE A 479 27.43 -21.43 -9.18
CA PHE A 479 28.68 -21.65 -9.92
C PHE A 479 29.75 -22.24 -9.00
N ILE A 480 29.53 -23.48 -8.53
CA ILE A 480 30.65 -24.34 -8.15
C ILE A 480 31.00 -25.09 -9.42
N CYS A 481 32.01 -24.62 -10.14
CA CYS A 481 32.58 -25.38 -11.24
C CYS A 481 33.20 -26.64 -10.62
N ASN A 482 32.61 -27.80 -10.89
CA ASN A 482 33.31 -29.07 -10.71
C ASN A 482 34.43 -29.11 -11.75
N THR A 483 35.61 -28.65 -11.35
CA THR A 483 36.86 -29.12 -11.93
C THR A 483 37.57 -29.90 -10.84
N ASP A 484 37.27 -31.20 -10.79
CA ASP A 484 38.28 -32.17 -10.37
C ASP A 484 39.44 -32.04 -11.36
N THR A 485 40.58 -31.53 -10.90
CA THR A 485 41.93 -31.99 -11.28
C THR A 485 42.94 -31.27 -10.40
N ASP A 486 43.57 -32.08 -9.53
CA ASP A 486 44.96 -32.10 -9.12
C ASP A 486 45.71 -30.81 -8.73
N GLU A 487 46.36 -30.95 -7.59
CA GLU A 487 47.39 -30.10 -7.00
C GLU A 487 48.38 -29.55 -8.05
N ASP A 488 48.53 -28.22 -8.11
CA ASP A 488 49.86 -27.62 -8.15
C ASP A 488 49.82 -26.12 -7.81
N GLU A 489 50.83 -25.71 -7.05
CA GLU A 489 51.03 -24.38 -6.49
C GLU A 489 51.34 -23.31 -7.57
N ASN A 490 51.02 -22.05 -7.22
CA ASN A 490 51.47 -20.81 -7.84
C ASN A 490 51.04 -20.52 -9.29
N THR A 491 49.99 -19.72 -9.45
CA THR A 491 50.01 -18.54 -10.35
C THR A 491 48.84 -17.59 -10.08
N ASN A 492 49.16 -16.32 -9.85
CA ASN A 492 48.21 -15.21 -9.89
C ASN A 492 47.73 -14.98 -11.32
N ILE A 493 46.46 -15.30 -11.63
CA ILE A 493 45.83 -14.88 -12.90
C ILE A 493 44.46 -14.25 -12.61
N SER A 494 44.39 -12.95 -12.90
CA SER A 494 43.18 -12.15 -13.07
C SER A 494 42.34 -12.73 -14.22
N VAL A 495 41.10 -13.15 -13.96
CA VAL A 495 40.19 -13.62 -15.00
C VAL A 495 39.18 -12.53 -15.33
N HIS A 496 39.63 -11.54 -16.10
CA HIS A 496 38.78 -10.81 -17.04
C HIS A 496 38.97 -11.50 -18.40
N SER A 497 38.15 -12.51 -18.74
CA SER A 497 38.09 -13.01 -20.11
C SER A 497 36.89 -12.39 -20.81
N MET A 498 37.19 -11.46 -21.71
CA MET A 498 36.29 -10.99 -22.74
C MET A 498 36.05 -12.15 -23.71
N CYS A 499 34.80 -12.61 -23.82
CA CYS A 499 34.40 -13.43 -24.95
C CYS A 499 33.91 -12.47 -26.05
N THR A 500 34.87 -11.93 -26.80
CA THR A 500 34.63 -11.39 -28.14
C THR A 500 34.50 -12.58 -29.08
N ASP A 501 33.27 -12.96 -29.43
CA ASP A 501 32.91 -13.50 -30.76
C ASP A 501 31.45 -14.01 -30.73
N CYS A 502 30.52 -13.11 -31.06
CA CYS A 502 29.25 -13.50 -31.70
C CYS A 502 28.98 -12.47 -32.80
N LYS A 503 29.27 -12.88 -34.04
CA LYS A 503 28.96 -12.13 -35.25
C LYS A 503 27.46 -11.89 -35.33
N ILE A 504 27.10 -10.62 -35.51
CA ILE A 504 25.80 -10.18 -35.98
C ILE A 504 25.62 -10.74 -37.40
N ASN A 505 24.64 -11.61 -37.59
CA ASN A 505 24.07 -11.83 -38.91
C ASN A 505 22.76 -11.04 -38.93
N ASP A 506 22.78 -9.91 -39.65
CA ASP A 506 21.60 -9.23 -40.13
C ASP A 506 20.83 -10.18 -41.06
N PHE A 507 19.53 -10.36 -40.85
CA PHE A 507 18.61 -10.72 -41.91
C PHE A 507 17.23 -10.08 -41.64
N ASP A 508 16.88 -9.22 -42.59
CA ASP A 508 15.61 -8.58 -43.00
C ASP A 508 14.31 -8.87 -42.23
#